data_AF-A0AB74M815-F1
#
_entry.id   AF-A0AB74M815-F1
#
_cell.length_a   1.000
_cell.length_b   1.000
_cell.length_c   1.000
_cell.angle_alpha   90.00
_cell.angle_beta   90.00
_cell.angle_gamma   90.00
#
_symmetry.space_group_name_H-M   'P 1'
#
loop_
_entity.id
_entity.type
_entity.pdbx_description
1 polymer ?
#
loop_
_entity_poly.entity_id
_entity_poly.type
_entity_poly.pdbx_seq_one_letter_code
_entity_poly.pdbx_strand_id
1 'polypeptide(L)'
;LGPSLATWDYLPPPENMTGLCLMANGIAAGFAGNEVMFSEAYLPYAWPEVNRHTTAEDIVAICPLGTSLVVATKGEPYLFSGVSPSTISGSRIPSMQACLSRRSMVAMEGFVLYAGTNGLVSVDANGNAALATEQIISPEQWQSQFNPASIVAYPWRGEYIACYTKPDGKQDVFVFNPAGMDIRYLSTPFDCACVDLVNDVMRVVSGQNMSAIAGGSLPSTIRWHSKVFSLPERTSFSCLRVKSPTPERVGITVLADDVPVIHLAPGSFSGSV
;
A
#
# COMPACT_ATOMS: atom_id res chain seq x y z
N LEU A 1 26.16 13.11 -46.98
CA LEU A 1 25.16 12.36 -46.18
C LEU A 1 24.63 13.33 -45.14
N GLY A 2 23.31 13.59 -45.14
CA GLY A 2 22.68 14.47 -44.16
C GLY A 2 22.65 13.84 -42.76
N PRO A 3 22.26 14.59 -41.72
CA PRO A 3 22.10 14.04 -40.38
C PRO A 3 21.01 12.94 -40.38
N SER A 4 21.21 11.89 -39.57
CA SER A 4 20.20 10.86 -39.32
C SER A 4 18.95 11.49 -38.69
N LEU A 5 17.76 11.08 -39.14
CA LEU A 5 16.50 11.57 -38.60
C LEU A 5 16.32 11.04 -37.16
N ALA A 6 16.51 11.90 -36.17
CA ALA A 6 16.48 11.54 -34.76
C ALA A 6 15.11 11.02 -34.28
N THR A 7 14.02 11.38 -34.96
CA THR A 7 12.64 11.05 -34.57
C THR A 7 12.04 9.89 -35.36
N TRP A 8 12.85 9.17 -36.16
CA TRP A 8 12.36 8.10 -37.01
C TRP A 8 11.64 7.00 -36.20
N ASP A 9 12.18 6.65 -35.03
CA ASP A 9 11.65 5.60 -34.16
C ASP A 9 10.76 6.14 -33.02
N TYR A 10 10.28 7.38 -33.11
CA TYR A 10 9.41 7.99 -32.10
C TYR A 10 7.97 7.55 -32.32
N LEU A 11 7.71 6.29 -31.95
CA LEU A 11 6.39 5.69 -32.06
C LEU A 11 5.47 6.17 -30.92
N PRO A 12 4.16 6.32 -31.18
CA PRO A 12 3.19 6.56 -30.12
C PRO A 12 3.10 5.35 -29.17
N PRO A 13 2.59 5.53 -27.95
CA PRO A 13 2.31 4.40 -27.08
C PRO A 13 1.27 3.47 -27.73
N PRO A 14 1.41 2.14 -27.61
CA PRO A 14 0.43 1.20 -28.14
C PRO A 14 -0.96 1.40 -27.55
N GLU A 15 -1.99 1.12 -28.35
CA GLU A 15 -3.40 1.32 -27.95
C GLU A 15 -3.81 0.49 -26.73
N ASN A 16 -3.19 -0.67 -26.54
CA ASN A 16 -3.44 -1.57 -25.41
C ASN A 16 -2.55 -1.27 -24.18
N MET A 17 -1.72 -0.22 -24.24
CA MET A 17 -0.84 0.16 -23.13
C MET A 17 -1.67 0.66 -21.94
N THR A 18 -1.37 0.12 -20.77
CA THR A 18 -2.02 0.47 -19.51
C THR A 18 -0.95 0.79 -18.47
N GLY A 19 -1.29 1.61 -17.47
CA GLY A 19 -0.38 1.88 -16.34
C GLY A 19 0.75 2.79 -16.73
N LEU A 20 0.42 4.06 -16.91
CA LEU A 20 1.40 5.11 -17.15
C LEU A 20 1.95 5.64 -15.82
N CYS A 21 3.27 5.66 -15.68
CA CYS A 21 3.94 6.35 -14.59
C CYS A 21 5.20 7.04 -15.09
N LEU A 22 5.72 7.99 -14.30
CA LEU A 22 6.93 8.75 -14.63
C LEU A 22 8.03 8.43 -13.62
N MET A 23 9.20 8.05 -14.12
CA MET A 23 10.41 7.85 -13.33
C MET A 23 11.10 9.20 -13.10
N ALA A 24 11.98 9.29 -12.08
CA ALA A 24 12.61 10.55 -11.67
C ALA A 24 13.52 11.19 -12.74
N ASN A 25 14.00 10.40 -13.70
CA ASN A 25 14.78 10.85 -14.85
C ASN A 25 13.93 11.23 -16.08
N GLY A 26 12.62 11.41 -15.91
CA GLY A 26 11.72 11.86 -16.98
C GLY A 26 11.34 10.78 -17.98
N ILE A 27 11.74 9.53 -17.75
CA ILE A 27 11.31 8.37 -18.54
C ILE A 27 9.90 7.98 -18.09
N ALA A 28 8.93 8.05 -19.00
CA ALA A 28 7.62 7.44 -18.76
C ALA A 28 7.68 5.94 -19.02
N ALA A 29 7.01 5.16 -18.18
CA ALA A 29 6.87 3.72 -18.30
C ALA A 29 5.40 3.32 -18.43
N GLY A 30 5.17 2.24 -19.16
CA GLY A 30 3.86 1.66 -19.43
C GLY A 30 3.96 0.15 -19.59
N PHE A 31 2.84 -0.55 -19.60
CA PHE A 31 2.86 -1.99 -19.87
C PHE A 31 1.65 -2.46 -20.68
N ALA A 32 1.81 -3.57 -21.39
CA ALA A 32 0.74 -4.27 -22.09
C ALA A 32 0.99 -5.78 -22.03
N GLY A 33 0.04 -6.54 -21.46
CA GLY A 33 0.25 -7.97 -21.23
C GLY A 33 1.47 -8.21 -20.32
N ASN A 34 2.46 -8.94 -20.82
CA ASN A 34 3.73 -9.20 -20.15
C ASN A 34 4.90 -8.34 -20.68
N GLU A 35 4.62 -7.26 -21.42
CA GLU A 35 5.65 -6.33 -21.88
C GLU A 35 5.60 -5.04 -21.06
N VAL A 36 6.76 -4.61 -20.57
CA VAL A 36 6.99 -3.25 -20.07
C VAL A 36 7.68 -2.44 -21.15
N MET A 37 7.25 -1.19 -21.32
CA MET A 37 7.78 -0.28 -22.32
C MET A 37 8.24 1.01 -21.64
N PHE A 38 9.27 1.63 -22.21
CA PHE A 38 9.81 2.89 -21.75
C PHE A 38 9.86 3.91 -22.89
N SER A 39 9.48 5.13 -22.58
CA SER A 39 9.62 6.27 -23.49
C SER A 39 11.05 6.82 -23.52
N GLU A 40 11.34 7.66 -24.51
CA GLU A 40 12.52 8.51 -24.47
C GLU A 40 12.45 9.51 -23.29
N ALA A 41 13.61 9.82 -22.71
CA ALA A 41 13.67 10.68 -21.53
C ALA A 41 13.10 12.07 -21.83
N TYR A 42 12.16 12.52 -21.00
CA TYR A 42 11.44 13.79 -21.14
C TYR A 42 10.59 13.92 -22.41
N LEU A 43 10.36 12.82 -23.13
CA LEU A 43 9.58 12.77 -24.36
C LEU A 43 8.50 11.67 -24.25
N PRO A 44 7.44 11.89 -23.44
CA PRO A 44 6.41 10.87 -23.16
C PRO A 44 5.55 10.47 -24.38
N TYR A 45 5.78 11.09 -25.54
CA TYR A 45 5.14 10.74 -26.80
C TYR A 45 5.97 9.78 -27.68
N ALA A 46 7.23 9.47 -27.30
CA ALA A 46 8.15 8.67 -28.08
C ALA A 46 8.47 7.34 -27.36
N TRP A 47 7.99 6.21 -27.89
CA TRP A 47 8.09 4.87 -27.29
C TRP A 47 8.78 3.88 -28.24
N PRO A 48 10.11 3.97 -28.42
CA PRO A 48 10.84 3.08 -29.32
C PRO A 48 10.70 1.60 -28.93
N GLU A 49 10.59 0.72 -29.93
CA GLU A 49 10.47 -0.73 -29.70
C GLU A 49 11.69 -1.33 -28.99
N VAL A 50 12.87 -0.73 -29.18
CA VAL A 50 14.12 -1.16 -28.53
C VAL A 50 14.10 -0.98 -27.01
N ASN A 51 13.23 -0.12 -26.48
CA ASN A 51 13.08 0.13 -25.05
C ASN A 51 11.94 -0.73 -24.44
N ARG A 52 11.63 -1.88 -25.06
CA ARG A 52 10.65 -2.85 -24.55
C ARG A 52 11.35 -4.02 -23.91
N HIS A 53 10.77 -4.51 -22.82
CA HIS A 53 11.24 -5.69 -22.14
C HIS A 53 10.07 -6.60 -21.79
N THR A 54 10.33 -7.91 -21.79
CA THR A 54 9.31 -8.93 -21.53
C THR A 54 9.52 -9.55 -20.15
N THR A 55 8.43 -9.71 -19.41
CA THR A 55 8.36 -10.49 -18.17
C THR A 55 7.82 -11.89 -18.44
N ALA A 56 8.09 -12.84 -17.54
CA ALA A 56 7.59 -14.21 -17.67
C ALA A 56 6.06 -14.28 -17.59
N GLU A 57 5.46 -13.51 -16.68
CA GLU A 57 4.01 -13.43 -16.48
C GLU A 57 3.44 -12.07 -16.88
N ASP A 58 2.12 -12.02 -17.09
CA ASP A 58 1.40 -10.76 -17.30
C ASP A 58 1.62 -9.79 -16.14
N ILE A 59 1.82 -8.53 -16.49
CA ILE A 59 2.00 -7.42 -15.57
C ILE A 59 0.64 -6.99 -15.03
N VAL A 60 0.57 -6.77 -13.71
CA VAL A 60 -0.64 -6.31 -13.02
C VAL A 60 -0.52 -4.83 -12.65
N ALA A 61 0.64 -4.43 -12.16
CA ALA A 61 0.91 -3.06 -11.72
C ALA A 61 2.37 -2.67 -11.92
N ILE A 62 2.60 -1.38 -12.09
CA ILE A 62 3.95 -0.80 -12.10
C ILE A 62 3.98 0.42 -11.20
N CYS A 63 5.12 0.66 -10.55
CA CYS A 63 5.29 1.84 -9.71
C CYS A 63 6.76 2.30 -9.73
N PRO A 64 7.02 3.59 -9.97
CA PRO A 64 8.38 4.11 -10.00
C PRO A 64 8.92 4.33 -8.58
N LEU A 65 10.19 4.01 -8.40
CA LEU A 65 11.00 4.31 -7.21
C LEU A 65 12.29 5.00 -7.67
N GLY A 66 12.28 6.33 -7.70
CA GLY A 66 13.41 7.11 -8.23
C GLY A 66 13.66 6.80 -9.71
N THR A 67 14.85 6.29 -10.03
CA THR A 67 15.24 5.84 -11.39
C THR A 67 15.03 4.35 -11.61
N SER A 68 14.32 3.67 -10.70
CA SER A 68 13.92 2.29 -10.82
C SER A 68 12.40 2.19 -11.03
N LEU A 69 11.97 1.11 -11.64
CA LEU A 69 10.57 0.74 -11.82
C LEU A 69 10.36 -0.65 -11.22
N VAL A 70 9.50 -0.74 -10.22
CA VAL A 70 9.01 -2.03 -9.74
C VAL A 70 7.84 -2.44 -10.62
N VAL A 71 7.91 -3.66 -11.15
CA VAL A 71 6.90 -4.27 -12.00
C VAL A 71 6.35 -5.50 -11.28
N ALA A 72 5.10 -5.42 -10.83
CA ALA A 72 4.44 -6.50 -10.13
C ALA A 72 3.56 -7.30 -11.10
N THR A 73 3.76 -8.61 -11.15
CA THR A 73 3.16 -9.51 -12.15
C THR A 73 2.18 -10.49 -11.51
N LYS A 74 1.57 -11.38 -12.31
CA LYS A 74 0.80 -12.53 -11.81
C LYS A 74 1.69 -13.64 -11.19
N GLY A 75 3.02 -13.51 -11.24
CA GLY A 75 4.00 -14.45 -10.70
C GLY A 75 5.06 -13.73 -9.87
N GLU A 76 6.29 -13.65 -10.37
CA GLU A 76 7.41 -13.02 -9.67
C GLU A 76 7.55 -11.54 -10.08
N PRO A 77 7.87 -10.62 -9.14
CA PRO A 77 8.08 -9.22 -9.48
C PRO A 77 9.43 -8.99 -10.18
N TYR A 78 9.52 -7.89 -10.90
CA TYR A 78 10.73 -7.46 -11.61
C TYR A 78 11.12 -6.05 -11.16
N LEU A 79 12.42 -5.78 -11.21
CA LEU A 79 12.97 -4.45 -11.06
C LEU A 79 13.64 -4.05 -12.38
N PHE A 80 13.22 -2.92 -12.95
CA PHE A 80 13.90 -2.29 -14.06
C PHE A 80 14.61 -1.04 -13.56
N SER A 81 15.88 -0.87 -13.91
CA SER A 81 16.64 0.31 -13.49
C SER A 81 17.58 0.77 -14.60
N GLY A 82 17.78 2.09 -14.68
CA GLY A 82 18.65 2.69 -15.67
C GLY A 82 18.60 4.22 -15.62
N VAL A 83 19.68 4.85 -16.08
CA VAL A 83 19.77 6.31 -16.15
C VAL A 83 19.29 6.87 -17.49
N SER A 84 19.40 6.10 -18.56
CA SER A 84 18.89 6.41 -19.91
C SER A 84 18.00 5.28 -20.46
N PRO A 85 17.01 5.59 -21.32
CA PRO A 85 16.06 4.60 -21.85
C PRO A 85 16.71 3.35 -22.45
N SER A 86 17.72 3.55 -23.29
CA SER A 86 18.47 2.47 -23.97
C SER A 86 19.34 1.61 -23.06
N THR A 87 19.56 2.06 -21.82
CA THR A 87 20.39 1.38 -20.80
C THR A 87 19.55 0.76 -19.69
N ILE A 88 18.22 0.85 -19.78
CA ILE A 88 17.35 0.21 -18.80
C ILE A 88 17.59 -1.29 -18.87
N SER A 89 17.87 -1.87 -17.70
CA SER A 89 18.05 -3.31 -17.54
C SER A 89 17.05 -3.81 -16.51
N GLY A 90 16.44 -4.96 -16.83
CA GLY A 90 15.48 -5.64 -15.98
C GLY A 90 16.09 -6.84 -15.30
N SER A 91 15.81 -7.01 -14.02
CA SER A 91 16.12 -8.23 -13.29
C SER A 91 14.87 -8.75 -12.60
N ARG A 92 14.64 -10.06 -12.73
CA ARG A 92 13.63 -10.78 -11.96
C ARG A 92 14.04 -10.81 -10.49
N ILE A 93 13.10 -10.49 -9.61
CA ILE A 93 13.31 -10.59 -8.17
C ILE A 93 12.91 -12.02 -7.76
N PRO A 94 13.80 -12.81 -7.11
CA PRO A 94 13.55 -14.21 -6.78
C PRO A 94 12.62 -14.34 -5.57
N SER A 95 11.36 -13.92 -5.74
CA SER A 95 10.33 -13.91 -4.72
C SER A 95 8.99 -14.28 -5.34
N MET A 96 8.39 -15.38 -4.88
CA MET A 96 7.12 -15.91 -5.41
C MET A 96 5.92 -15.10 -4.88
N GLN A 97 5.86 -13.82 -5.24
CA GLN A 97 4.94 -12.83 -4.69
C GLN A 97 4.14 -12.14 -5.79
N ALA A 98 3.08 -12.81 -6.24
CA ALA A 98 2.15 -12.28 -7.25
C ALA A 98 1.40 -11.05 -6.74
N CYS A 99 1.04 -10.15 -7.65
CA CYS A 99 0.20 -8.99 -7.37
C CYS A 99 -1.26 -9.32 -7.67
N LEU A 100 -2.13 -9.16 -6.68
CA LEU A 100 -3.56 -9.51 -6.81
C LEU A 100 -4.45 -8.31 -7.15
N SER A 101 -4.02 -7.10 -6.80
CA SER A 101 -4.76 -5.89 -7.13
C SER A 101 -3.83 -4.80 -7.63
N ARG A 102 -4.09 -4.32 -8.84
CA ARG A 102 -3.37 -3.19 -9.42
C ARG A 102 -3.48 -1.92 -8.56
N ARG A 103 -4.66 -1.66 -8.00
CA ARG A 103 -4.92 -0.46 -7.20
C ARG A 103 -4.40 -0.55 -5.77
N SER A 104 -3.85 -1.68 -5.38
CA SER A 104 -3.19 -1.86 -4.09
C SER A 104 -1.73 -1.37 -4.08
N MET A 105 -1.14 -1.14 -5.26
CA MET A 105 0.26 -0.77 -5.39
C MET A 105 0.45 0.72 -5.12
N VAL A 106 1.26 1.04 -4.11
CA VAL A 106 1.58 2.43 -3.74
C VAL A 106 3.07 2.57 -3.46
N ALA A 107 3.64 3.71 -3.84
CA ALA A 107 4.99 4.10 -3.44
C ALA A 107 4.95 4.69 -2.02
N MET A 108 5.85 4.19 -1.18
CA MET A 108 6.19 4.75 0.12
C MET A 108 7.62 5.30 0.06
N GLU A 109 8.15 5.76 1.19
CA GLU A 109 9.53 6.24 1.26
C GLU A 109 10.52 5.08 1.08
N GLY A 110 11.09 4.97 -0.13
CA GLY A 110 12.15 4.02 -0.47
C GLY A 110 11.71 2.63 -0.91
N PHE A 111 10.42 2.31 -0.82
CA PHE A 111 9.86 1.01 -1.23
C PHE A 111 8.43 1.15 -1.75
N VAL A 112 7.96 0.15 -2.46
CA VAL A 112 6.55 0.01 -2.85
C VAL A 112 5.89 -1.06 -2.00
N LEU A 113 4.60 -0.90 -1.75
CA LEU A 113 3.74 -1.93 -1.18
C LEU A 113 2.67 -2.32 -2.18
N TYR A 114 2.36 -3.60 -2.30
CA TYR A 114 1.18 -4.11 -3.02
C TYR A 114 0.58 -5.33 -2.32
N ALA A 115 -0.70 -5.60 -2.60
CA ALA A 115 -1.38 -6.79 -2.10
C ALA A 115 -0.95 -8.03 -2.88
N GLY A 116 -0.27 -8.95 -2.19
CA GLY A 116 0.07 -10.27 -2.71
C GLY A 116 -0.78 -11.40 -2.11
N THR A 117 -0.44 -12.64 -2.47
CA THR A 117 -1.20 -13.82 -2.06
C THR A 117 -1.16 -14.05 -0.55
N ASN A 118 -0.04 -13.78 0.12
CA ASN A 118 0.13 -14.13 1.54
C ASN A 118 0.08 -12.92 2.47
N GLY A 119 -0.06 -11.71 1.93
CA GLY A 119 0.03 -10.47 2.69
C GLY A 119 0.38 -9.27 1.81
N LEU A 120 0.72 -8.14 2.43
CA LEU A 120 1.34 -7.03 1.70
C LEU A 120 2.78 -7.36 1.37
N VAL A 121 3.17 -7.15 0.13
CA VAL A 121 4.52 -7.37 -0.36
C VAL A 121 5.20 -6.02 -0.46
N SER A 122 6.37 -5.91 0.16
CA SER A 122 7.27 -4.78 0.01
C SER A 122 8.34 -5.09 -1.02
N VAL A 123 8.66 -4.12 -1.88
CA VAL A 123 9.79 -4.19 -2.80
C VAL A 123 10.56 -2.88 -2.74
N ASP A 124 11.85 -2.93 -2.45
CA ASP A 124 12.72 -1.74 -2.41
C ASP A 124 13.36 -1.43 -3.78
N ALA A 125 14.04 -0.29 -3.86
CA ALA A 125 14.73 0.14 -5.08
C ALA A 125 15.95 -0.73 -5.45
N ASN A 126 16.40 -1.62 -4.56
CA ASN A 126 17.51 -2.56 -4.77
C ASN A 126 17.03 -3.94 -5.24
N GLY A 127 15.71 -4.16 -5.33
CA GLY A 127 15.13 -5.42 -5.76
C GLY A 127 14.99 -6.45 -4.63
N ASN A 128 15.02 -6.01 -3.37
CA ASN A 128 14.68 -6.86 -2.25
C ASN A 128 13.16 -6.91 -2.08
N ALA A 129 12.57 -8.11 -2.10
CA ALA A 129 11.16 -8.31 -1.83
C ALA A 129 10.94 -9.04 -0.50
N ALA A 130 10.00 -8.57 0.31
CA ALA A 130 9.65 -9.18 1.59
C ALA A 130 8.15 -9.08 1.88
N LEU A 131 7.62 -10.05 2.63
CA LEU A 131 6.23 -10.06 3.08
C LEU A 131 6.07 -9.13 4.30
N ALA A 132 5.61 -7.91 4.08
CA ALA A 132 5.57 -6.84 5.08
C ALA A 132 4.61 -7.14 6.25
N THR A 133 3.57 -7.96 6.04
CA THR A 133 2.57 -8.28 7.07
C THR A 133 2.78 -9.62 7.76
N GLU A 134 3.86 -10.34 7.45
CA GLU A 134 4.10 -11.72 7.92
C GLU A 134 3.99 -11.88 9.45
N GLN A 135 4.51 -10.92 10.20
CA GLN A 135 4.57 -10.97 11.66
C GLN A 135 3.27 -10.58 12.36
N ILE A 136 2.27 -10.11 11.61
CA ILE A 136 1.03 -9.55 12.18
C ILE A 136 -0.25 -10.18 11.64
N ILE A 137 -0.23 -10.74 10.43
CA ILE A 137 -1.40 -11.33 9.78
C ILE A 137 -0.94 -12.64 9.13
N SER A 138 -1.60 -13.75 9.47
CA SER A 138 -1.32 -15.03 8.81
C SER A 138 -1.85 -15.03 7.38
N PRO A 139 -1.26 -15.81 6.45
CA PRO A 139 -1.76 -15.91 5.08
C PRO A 139 -3.24 -16.34 4.99
N GLU A 140 -3.69 -17.22 5.88
CA GLU A 140 -5.08 -17.68 5.94
C GLU A 140 -6.01 -16.54 6.36
N GLN A 141 -5.61 -15.74 7.35
CA GLN A 141 -6.37 -14.56 7.77
C GLN A 141 -6.40 -13.52 6.66
N TRP A 142 -5.27 -13.27 6.01
CA TRP A 142 -5.17 -12.34 4.89
C TRP A 142 -6.17 -12.69 3.77
N GLN A 143 -6.15 -13.94 3.32
CA GLN A 143 -7.04 -14.40 2.25
C GLN A 143 -8.51 -14.40 2.68
N SER A 144 -8.80 -14.95 3.86
CA SER A 144 -10.19 -15.14 4.31
C SER A 144 -10.86 -13.85 4.75
N GLN A 145 -10.13 -12.84 5.23
CA GLN A 145 -10.74 -11.63 5.79
C GLN A 145 -10.56 -10.39 4.92
N PHE A 146 -9.47 -10.27 4.15
CA PHE A 146 -9.13 -9.02 3.46
C PHE A 146 -9.46 -9.02 1.97
N ASN A 147 -9.74 -10.18 1.36
CA ASN A 147 -10.01 -10.28 -0.08
C ASN A 147 -8.99 -9.45 -0.90
N PRO A 148 -7.72 -9.87 -0.95
CA PRO A 148 -6.62 -9.01 -1.41
C PRO A 148 -6.79 -8.47 -2.84
N ALA A 149 -7.51 -9.18 -3.71
CA ALA A 149 -7.83 -8.73 -5.07
C ALA A 149 -8.76 -7.51 -5.11
N SER A 150 -9.51 -7.24 -4.04
CA SER A 150 -10.40 -6.07 -3.91
C SER A 150 -9.69 -4.81 -3.42
N ILE A 151 -8.45 -4.91 -2.93
CA ILE A 151 -7.77 -3.83 -2.23
C ILE A 151 -7.52 -2.62 -3.13
N VAL A 152 -7.83 -1.43 -2.62
CA VAL A 152 -7.48 -0.13 -3.19
C VAL A 152 -6.76 0.66 -2.13
N ALA A 153 -5.53 1.09 -2.40
CA ALA A 153 -4.66 1.67 -1.38
C ALA A 153 -4.23 3.10 -1.69
N TYR A 154 -3.95 3.84 -0.62
CA TYR A 154 -3.53 5.24 -0.64
C TYR A 154 -2.41 5.42 0.39
N PRO A 155 -1.26 6.01 0.00
CA PRO A 155 -0.19 6.34 0.93
C PRO A 155 -0.47 7.70 1.57
N TRP A 156 -0.54 7.78 2.90
CA TRP A 156 -0.67 9.06 3.61
C TRP A 156 0.08 9.03 4.94
N ARG A 157 0.95 10.02 5.18
CA ARG A 157 1.75 10.16 6.41
C ARG A 157 2.50 8.88 6.84
N GLY A 158 3.07 8.17 5.87
CA GLY A 158 3.80 6.92 6.09
C GLY A 158 2.91 5.70 6.38
N GLU A 159 1.59 5.85 6.29
CA GLU A 159 0.63 4.77 6.49
C GLU A 159 0.07 4.27 5.15
N TYR A 160 -0.14 2.96 5.07
CA TYR A 160 -0.82 2.28 3.97
C TYR A 160 -2.31 2.17 4.31
N ILE A 161 -3.13 3.02 3.71
CA ILE A 161 -4.57 3.07 3.97
C ILE A 161 -5.30 2.36 2.83
N ALA A 162 -6.03 1.30 3.14
CA ALA A 162 -6.60 0.41 2.15
C ALA A 162 -8.09 0.15 2.34
N CYS A 163 -8.88 0.47 1.32
CA CYS A 163 -10.26 0.02 1.17
C CYS A 163 -10.28 -1.41 0.64
N TYR A 164 -11.16 -2.26 1.16
CA TYR A 164 -11.32 -3.64 0.73
C TYR A 164 -12.74 -4.15 0.97
N THR A 165 -13.10 -5.24 0.28
CA THR A 165 -14.40 -5.90 0.45
C THR A 165 -14.27 -7.07 1.42
N LYS A 166 -14.97 -7.00 2.56
CA LYS A 166 -15.06 -8.10 3.53
C LYS A 166 -15.80 -9.32 2.95
N PRO A 167 -15.69 -10.50 3.58
CA PRO A 167 -16.40 -11.71 3.15
C PRO A 167 -17.92 -11.58 3.11
N ASP A 168 -18.49 -10.70 3.93
CA ASP A 168 -19.92 -10.41 3.96
C ASP A 168 -20.35 -9.41 2.85
N GLY A 169 -19.43 -9.02 1.95
CA GLY A 169 -19.65 -8.12 0.85
C GLY A 169 -19.58 -6.63 1.20
N LYS A 170 -19.40 -6.27 2.48
CA LYS A 170 -19.32 -4.87 2.90
C LYS A 170 -17.92 -4.28 2.65
N GLN A 171 -17.87 -3.00 2.30
CA GLN A 171 -16.61 -2.25 2.26
C GLN A 171 -16.10 -2.00 3.68
N ASP A 172 -14.79 -2.06 3.84
CA ASP A 172 -14.09 -1.68 5.06
C ASP A 172 -12.75 -1.02 4.74
N VAL A 173 -12.13 -0.38 5.74
CA VAL A 173 -10.83 0.26 5.60
C VAL A 173 -9.90 -0.19 6.71
N PHE A 174 -8.71 -0.67 6.33
CA PHE A 174 -7.61 -0.88 7.24
C PHE A 174 -6.47 0.11 6.99
N VAL A 175 -5.67 0.35 8.02
CA VAL A 175 -4.47 1.17 8.00
C VAL A 175 -3.33 0.30 8.47
N PHE A 176 -2.34 0.09 7.62
CA PHE A 176 -1.10 -0.61 7.97
C PHE A 176 0.03 0.41 8.18
N ASN A 177 0.71 0.32 9.32
CA ASN A 177 1.91 1.10 9.60
C ASN A 177 3.15 0.22 9.45
N PRO A 178 3.98 0.43 8.41
CA PRO A 178 5.19 -0.37 8.18
C PRO A 178 6.29 -0.12 9.23
N ALA A 179 6.34 1.05 9.87
CA ALA A 179 7.32 1.34 10.91
C ALA A 179 6.91 0.76 12.28
N GLY A 180 5.62 0.85 12.61
CA GLY A 180 5.05 0.30 13.84
C GLY A 180 4.74 -1.19 13.77
N MET A 181 4.71 -1.76 12.57
CA MET A 181 4.26 -3.13 12.28
C MET A 181 2.90 -3.39 12.95
N ASP A 182 1.93 -2.52 12.65
CA ASP A 182 0.56 -2.65 13.15
C ASP A 182 -0.47 -2.53 12.04
N ILE A 183 -1.65 -3.10 12.30
CA ILE A 183 -2.84 -2.88 11.50
C ILE A 183 -3.97 -2.32 12.38
N ARG A 184 -4.62 -1.29 11.88
CA ARG A 184 -5.78 -0.62 12.51
C ARG A 184 -6.95 -0.65 11.53
N TYR A 185 -8.16 -0.59 12.05
CA TYR A 185 -9.38 -0.53 11.25
C TYR A 185 -10.07 0.80 11.51
N LEU A 186 -10.61 1.42 10.46
CA LEU A 186 -11.39 2.65 10.61
C LEU A 186 -12.85 2.30 10.89
N SER A 187 -13.45 2.96 11.88
CA SER A 187 -14.88 2.80 12.20
C SER A 187 -15.80 3.35 11.11
N THR A 188 -15.27 4.17 10.20
CA THR A 188 -16.03 4.85 9.15
C THR A 188 -15.37 4.55 7.81
N PRO A 189 -15.83 3.53 7.09
CA PRO A 189 -15.28 3.20 5.78
C PRO A 189 -15.70 4.23 4.73
N PHE A 190 -14.93 4.28 3.64
CA PHE A 190 -15.15 5.17 2.51
C PHE A 190 -14.86 4.44 1.19
N ASP A 191 -15.45 4.93 0.09
CA ASP A 191 -15.41 4.27 -1.22
C ASP A 191 -14.10 4.56 -1.96
N CYS A 192 -13.61 5.80 -1.88
CA CYS A 192 -12.33 6.20 -2.44
C CYS A 192 -11.76 7.41 -1.70
N ALA A 193 -10.50 7.72 -2.00
CA ALA A 193 -9.81 8.85 -1.40
C ALA A 193 -8.85 9.54 -2.37
N CYS A 194 -8.47 10.76 -2.02
CA CYS A 194 -7.36 11.47 -2.64
C CYS A 194 -6.51 12.16 -1.58
N VAL A 195 -5.19 12.18 -1.79
CA VAL A 195 -4.24 12.84 -0.89
C VAL A 195 -3.86 14.19 -1.49
N ASP A 196 -4.19 15.26 -0.76
CA ASP A 196 -3.78 16.63 -1.05
C ASP A 196 -2.47 16.91 -0.31
N LEU A 197 -1.36 16.82 -1.05
CA LEU A 197 -0.02 17.01 -0.50
C LEU A 197 0.26 18.46 -0.07
N VAL A 198 -0.40 19.45 -0.67
CA VAL A 198 -0.17 20.87 -0.34
C VAL A 198 -0.74 21.20 1.03
N ASN A 199 -1.92 20.66 1.32
CA ASN A 199 -2.60 20.88 2.59
C ASN A 199 -2.32 19.79 3.62
N ASP A 200 -1.61 18.72 3.24
CA ASP A 200 -1.41 17.49 4.03
C ASP A 200 -2.72 16.91 4.57
N VAL A 201 -3.72 16.81 3.67
CA VAL A 201 -5.06 16.31 3.98
C VAL A 201 -5.42 15.17 3.03
N MET A 202 -5.90 14.06 3.58
CA MET A 202 -6.57 13.03 2.80
C MET A 202 -8.08 13.31 2.78
N ARG A 203 -8.63 13.51 1.58
CA ARG A 203 -10.07 13.63 1.37
C ARG A 203 -10.63 12.26 1.00
N VAL A 204 -11.77 11.93 1.58
CA VAL A 204 -12.46 10.65 1.40
C VAL A 204 -13.85 10.90 0.84
N VAL A 205 -14.35 9.97 0.03
CA VAL A 205 -15.69 10.00 -0.54
C VAL A 205 -16.48 8.79 -0.04
N SER A 206 -17.68 9.05 0.47
CA SER A 206 -18.66 8.02 0.85
C SER A 206 -19.99 8.36 0.18
N GLY A 207 -20.39 7.55 -0.80
CA GLY A 207 -21.50 7.83 -1.70
C GLY A 207 -21.26 9.11 -2.51
N GLN A 208 -22.04 10.15 -2.23
CA GLN A 208 -21.92 11.46 -2.89
C GLN A 208 -21.27 12.54 -2.01
N ASN A 209 -20.91 12.19 -0.77
CA ASN A 209 -20.35 13.13 0.19
C ASN A 209 -18.83 13.02 0.22
N MET A 210 -18.16 14.17 0.23
CA MET A 210 -16.71 14.27 0.42
C MET A 210 -16.41 14.88 1.78
N SER A 211 -15.45 14.31 2.51
CA SER A 211 -14.98 14.82 3.80
C SER A 211 -13.46 14.70 3.91
N ALA A 212 -12.85 15.38 4.89
CA ALA A 212 -11.43 15.25 5.20
C ALA A 212 -11.24 14.27 6.37
N ILE A 213 -10.33 13.31 6.22
CA ILE A 213 -9.95 12.43 7.34
C ILE A 213 -9.25 13.27 8.42
N ALA A 214 -9.60 13.04 9.68
CA ALA A 214 -9.07 13.80 10.82
C ALA A 214 -9.19 15.34 10.71
N GLY A 215 -10.13 15.86 9.90
CA GLY A 215 -10.32 17.31 9.70
C GLY A 215 -11.34 17.97 10.65
N GLY A 216 -11.95 17.20 11.57
CA GLY A 216 -12.95 17.71 12.50
C GLY A 216 -12.34 18.47 13.69
N SER A 217 -13.08 19.44 14.23
CA SER A 217 -12.72 20.15 15.47
C SER A 217 -13.10 19.39 16.75
N LEU A 218 -13.98 18.38 16.62
CA LEU A 218 -14.40 17.51 17.72
C LEU A 218 -13.69 16.15 17.61
N PRO A 219 -13.19 15.60 18.73
CA PRO A 219 -12.58 14.27 18.73
C PRO A 219 -13.62 13.20 18.40
N SER A 220 -13.26 12.27 17.51
CA SER A 220 -14.07 11.08 17.27
C SER A 220 -13.73 9.98 18.27
N THR A 221 -14.74 9.23 18.72
CA THR A 221 -14.52 8.05 19.53
C THR A 221 -13.91 6.94 18.68
N ILE A 222 -12.68 6.56 18.99
CA ILE A 222 -11.99 5.44 18.35
C ILE A 222 -11.94 4.25 19.30
N ARG A 223 -12.00 3.04 18.73
CA ARG A 223 -11.82 1.80 19.46
C ARG A 223 -10.64 1.05 18.87
N TRP A 224 -9.62 0.81 19.69
CA TRP A 224 -8.51 -0.05 19.35
C TRP A 224 -8.67 -1.38 20.08
N HIS A 225 -8.54 -2.48 19.36
CA HIS A 225 -8.51 -3.84 19.91
C HIS A 225 -7.14 -4.45 19.62
N SER A 226 -6.52 -5.03 20.64
CA SER A 226 -5.27 -5.77 20.46
C SER A 226 -5.53 -7.12 19.79
N LYS A 227 -4.44 -7.77 19.34
CA LYS A 227 -4.46 -9.22 19.10
C LYS A 227 -4.71 -9.99 20.40
N VAL A 228 -5.06 -11.26 20.26
CA VAL A 228 -5.11 -12.21 21.39
C VAL A 228 -3.69 -12.56 21.81
N PHE A 229 -3.45 -12.56 23.11
CA PHE A 229 -2.18 -12.97 23.70
C PHE A 229 -2.39 -14.25 24.51
N SER A 230 -1.67 -15.31 24.13
CA SER A 230 -1.60 -16.54 24.93
C SER A 230 -0.45 -16.42 25.93
N LEU A 231 -0.75 -16.69 27.20
CA LEU A 231 0.19 -16.54 28.31
C LEU A 231 0.34 -17.88 29.04
N PRO A 232 1.48 -18.14 29.71
CA PRO A 232 1.64 -19.32 30.54
C PRO A 232 0.58 -19.40 31.63
N GLU A 233 0.26 -20.62 32.05
CA GLU A 233 -0.65 -20.85 33.17
C GLU A 233 -0.20 -20.06 34.41
N ARG A 234 -1.18 -19.53 35.15
CA ARG A 234 -0.99 -18.74 36.39
C ARG A 234 -0.32 -17.38 36.18
N THR A 235 -0.31 -16.84 34.96
CA THR A 235 0.03 -15.43 34.74
C THR A 235 -1.00 -14.54 35.44
N SER A 236 -0.55 -13.64 36.31
CA SER A 236 -1.41 -12.66 36.97
C SER A 236 -1.00 -11.24 36.59
N PHE A 237 -1.98 -10.37 36.39
CA PHE A 237 -1.77 -8.96 36.11
C PHE A 237 -2.05 -8.14 37.37
N SER A 238 -1.05 -7.43 37.88
CA SER A 238 -1.19 -6.57 39.06
C SER A 238 -1.40 -5.09 38.71
N CYS A 239 -1.03 -4.67 37.49
CA CYS A 239 -1.14 -3.29 37.07
C CYS A 239 -1.47 -3.16 35.59
N LEU A 240 -2.19 -2.09 35.26
CA LEU A 240 -2.43 -1.64 33.90
C LEU A 240 -2.02 -0.17 33.83
N ARG A 241 -1.20 0.19 32.83
CA ARG A 241 -0.74 1.57 32.65
C ARG A 241 -1.30 2.14 31.34
N VAL A 242 -2.00 3.25 31.45
CA VAL A 242 -2.42 4.08 30.31
C VAL A 242 -1.44 5.23 30.15
N LYS A 243 -0.96 5.47 28.94
CA LYS A 243 -0.23 6.68 28.58
C LYS A 243 -1.08 7.48 27.60
N SER A 244 -1.61 8.59 28.06
CA SER A 244 -2.42 9.50 27.25
C SER A 244 -2.26 10.92 27.79
N PRO A 245 -2.21 11.95 26.92
CA PRO A 245 -2.28 13.34 27.37
C PRO A 245 -3.67 13.70 27.95
N THR A 246 -4.70 12.90 27.67
CA THR A 246 -6.07 13.08 28.16
C THR A 246 -6.62 11.73 28.67
N PRO A 247 -6.12 11.21 29.80
CA PRO A 247 -6.49 9.90 30.32
C PRO A 247 -7.98 9.79 30.68
N GLU A 248 -8.61 10.89 31.06
CA GLU A 248 -10.04 10.99 31.37
C GLU A 248 -10.93 10.68 30.16
N ARG A 249 -10.41 10.72 28.93
CA ARG A 249 -11.15 10.35 27.72
C ARG A 249 -10.98 8.89 27.32
N VAL A 250 -10.12 8.15 28.00
CA VAL A 250 -9.79 6.76 27.66
C VAL A 250 -10.73 5.81 28.39
N GLY A 251 -11.30 4.85 27.65
CA GLY A 251 -11.97 3.68 28.22
C GLY A 251 -11.17 2.42 27.92
N ILE A 252 -11.22 1.44 28.82
CA ILE A 252 -10.48 0.18 28.70
C ILE A 252 -11.41 -0.99 29.02
N THR A 253 -11.34 -2.02 28.19
CA THR A 253 -11.92 -3.32 28.49
C THR A 253 -10.83 -4.38 28.36
N VAL A 254 -10.66 -5.22 29.38
CA VAL A 254 -9.79 -6.40 29.32
C VAL A 254 -10.68 -7.61 29.25
N LEU A 255 -10.45 -8.43 28.23
CA LEU A 255 -11.14 -9.69 28.00
C LEU A 255 -10.20 -10.83 28.41
N ALA A 256 -10.71 -11.81 29.16
CA ALA A 256 -10.06 -13.09 29.38
C ALA A 256 -11.00 -14.17 28.85
N ASP A 257 -10.53 -15.00 27.91
CA ASP A 257 -11.34 -16.01 27.22
C ASP A 257 -12.69 -15.46 26.71
N ASP A 258 -12.62 -14.30 26.03
CA ASP A 258 -13.75 -13.53 25.50
C ASP A 258 -14.75 -12.99 26.54
N VAL A 259 -14.45 -13.14 27.84
CA VAL A 259 -15.26 -12.60 28.93
C VAL A 259 -14.64 -11.29 29.44
N PRO A 260 -15.40 -10.17 29.51
CA PRO A 260 -14.93 -8.94 30.15
C PRO A 260 -14.63 -9.16 31.63
N VAL A 261 -13.35 -9.07 32.00
CA VAL A 261 -12.88 -9.16 33.39
C VAL A 261 -12.60 -7.81 34.00
N ILE A 262 -12.27 -6.81 33.17
CA ILE A 262 -12.13 -5.41 33.57
C ILE A 262 -12.89 -4.57 32.55
N HIS A 263 -13.71 -3.63 33.04
CA HIS A 263 -14.36 -2.63 32.20
C HIS A 263 -14.33 -1.28 32.91
N LEU A 264 -13.59 -0.33 32.34
CA LEU A 264 -13.47 1.04 32.79
C LEU A 264 -13.94 1.95 31.66
N ALA A 265 -15.10 2.60 31.84
CA ALA A 265 -15.64 3.50 30.83
C ALA A 265 -14.80 4.78 30.70
N PRO A 266 -14.82 5.48 29.55
CA PRO A 266 -14.28 6.84 29.45
C PRO A 266 -14.80 7.73 30.60
N GLY A 267 -13.91 8.49 31.22
CA GLY A 267 -14.18 9.30 32.42
C GLY A 267 -13.85 8.60 33.75
N SER A 268 -13.56 7.28 33.73
CA SER A 268 -13.25 6.53 34.95
C SER A 268 -11.84 6.82 35.49
N PHE A 269 -10.91 7.24 34.62
CA PHE A 269 -9.57 7.63 35.02
C PHE A 269 -9.57 9.09 35.45
N SER A 270 -9.16 9.36 36.70
CA SER A 270 -8.91 10.70 37.21
C SER A 270 -7.44 10.78 37.65
N GLY A 271 -6.69 11.73 37.08
CA GLY A 271 -5.28 11.91 37.42
C GLY A 271 -4.45 12.35 36.23
N SER A 272 -4.06 13.63 36.23
CA SER A 272 -2.85 14.08 35.54
C SER A 272 -1.64 13.55 36.31
N VAL A 273 -0.72 12.87 35.62
CA VAL A 273 0.66 12.74 36.07
C VAL A 273 1.50 13.63 35.17
#